data_AF-A0A259DFB5-F1
#
_entry.id   AF-A0A259DFB5-F1
#
_cell.length_a   1.000
_cell.length_b   1.000
_cell.length_c   1.000
_cell.angle_alpha   90.00
_cell.angle_beta   90.00
_cell.angle_gamma   90.00
#
_symmetry.space_group_name_H-M   'P 1'
#
loop_
_entity.id
_entity.type
_entity.pdbx_description
1 polymer ?
#
loop_
_entity_poly.entity_id
_entity_poly.type
_entity_poly.pdbx_seq_one_letter_code
_entity_poly.pdbx_strand_id
1 'polypeptide(L)'
;MKHTEAWKRSTPDEIKIGLISISDRASKGIYTDEGIPALRLWLQTALSTPCVFHERLIADEREVITETIVELTDDLGCDLVLTTGGTGPSR
;
A
#
# COMPACT_ATOMS: atom_id res chain seq x y z
N MET A 1 -10.97 -1.38 20.15
CA MET A 1 -11.09 -2.74 19.58
C MET A 1 -12.32 -2.78 18.66
N LYS A 2 -12.19 -2.37 17.38
CA LYS A 2 -13.31 -2.35 16.39
C LYS A 2 -12.94 -2.93 15.01
N HIS A 3 -11.81 -3.63 14.85
CA HIS A 3 -11.27 -4.02 13.53
C HIS A 3 -11.32 -5.52 13.22
N THR A 4 -12.12 -6.31 13.95
CA THR A 4 -12.10 -7.78 13.85
C THR A 4 -12.44 -8.34 12.45
N GLU A 5 -13.34 -7.69 11.71
CA GLU A 5 -13.65 -8.13 10.34
C GLU A 5 -12.58 -7.70 9.32
N ALA A 6 -11.98 -6.52 9.50
CA ALA A 6 -10.96 -6.02 8.60
C ALA A 6 -9.67 -6.86 8.66
N TRP A 7 -9.36 -7.44 9.82
CA TRP A 7 -8.22 -8.35 10.00
C TRP A 7 -8.48 -9.81 9.61
N LYS A 8 -9.71 -10.15 9.23
CA LYS A 8 -10.05 -11.52 8.84
C LYS A 8 -9.28 -11.93 7.59
N ARG A 9 -8.80 -13.17 7.59
CA ARG A 9 -8.05 -13.77 6.47
C ARG A 9 -8.82 -14.92 5.85
N SER A 10 -8.60 -15.13 4.56
CA SER A 10 -9.20 -16.23 3.80
C SER A 10 -8.52 -17.57 4.12
N THR A 11 -7.21 -17.55 4.40
CA THR A 11 -6.41 -18.70 4.83
C THR A 11 -5.48 -18.33 6.00
N PRO A 12 -5.01 -19.30 6.80
CA PRO A 12 -4.12 -19.01 7.94
C PRO A 12 -2.77 -18.38 7.56
N ASP A 13 -2.32 -18.62 6.34
CA ASP A 13 -1.06 -18.14 5.79
C ASP A 13 -1.21 -16.94 4.84
N GLU A 14 -2.45 -16.48 4.56
CA GLU A 14 -2.68 -15.33 3.67
C GLU A 14 -1.97 -14.09 4.20
N ILE A 15 -1.18 -13.42 3.37
CA ILE A 15 -0.46 -12.19 3.72
C ILE A 15 -1.24 -10.96 3.25
N LYS A 16 -1.42 -9.96 4.10
CA LYS A 16 -2.05 -8.68 3.72
C LYS A 16 -0.96 -7.66 3.43
N ILE A 17 -0.92 -7.11 2.22
CA ILE A 17 0.15 -6.21 1.78
C ILE A 17 -0.45 -4.86 1.37
N GLY A 18 -0.01 -3.79 2.05
CA GLY A 18 -0.29 -2.42 1.67
C GLY A 18 0.68 -1.91 0.61
N LEU A 19 0.17 -1.35 -0.49
CA LEU A 19 0.98 -0.71 -1.53
C LEU A 19 0.60 0.77 -1.63
N ILE A 20 1.57 1.66 -1.45
CA ILE A 20 1.36 3.10 -1.52
C ILE A 20 2.21 3.70 -2.64
N SER A 21 1.57 4.29 -3.65
CA SER A 21 2.23 5.18 -4.60
C SER A 21 2.08 6.63 -4.15
N ILE A 22 3.21 7.30 -3.94
CA ILE A 22 3.29 8.68 -3.46
C ILE A 22 3.73 9.56 -4.65
N SER A 23 2.78 10.31 -5.20
CA SER A 23 3.01 11.16 -6.36
C SER A 23 1.92 12.21 -6.50
N ASP A 24 2.27 13.48 -6.31
CA ASP A 24 1.39 14.63 -6.57
C ASP A 24 0.77 14.61 -7.96
N ARG A 25 1.52 14.15 -8.95
CA ARG A 25 1.08 14.20 -10.34
C ARG A 25 0.14 13.06 -10.67
N ALA A 26 0.44 11.85 -10.17
CA ALA A 26 -0.43 10.70 -10.39
C ALA A 26 -1.71 10.79 -9.55
N SER A 27 -1.63 11.27 -8.30
CA SER A 27 -2.81 11.50 -7.45
C SER A 27 -3.77 12.55 -8.02
N LYS A 28 -3.25 13.54 -8.76
CA LYS A 28 -4.04 14.53 -9.52
C LYS A 28 -4.50 14.04 -10.90
N GLY A 29 -4.21 12.78 -11.27
CA GLY A 29 -4.59 12.18 -12.56
C GLY A 29 -3.83 12.74 -13.77
N ILE A 30 -2.71 13.45 -13.56
CA ILE A 30 -1.90 14.03 -14.65
C ILE A 30 -1.12 12.94 -15.39
N TYR A 31 -0.72 11.88 -14.69
CA TYR A 31 -0.10 10.68 -15.27
C TYR A 31 -0.73 9.44 -14.65
N THR A 32 -0.68 8.33 -15.38
CA THR A 32 -1.07 7.03 -14.84
C THR A 32 -0.03 6.55 -13.83
N ASP A 33 -0.47 5.98 -12.71
CA ASP A 33 0.44 5.33 -11.77
C ASP A 33 0.98 4.03 -12.36
N GLU A 34 2.30 3.92 -12.42
CA GLU A 34 3.01 2.70 -12.80
C GLU A 34 3.64 2.00 -11.58
N GLY A 35 3.68 2.68 -10.43
CA GLY A 35 4.32 2.18 -9.21
C GLY A 35 3.59 1.00 -8.59
N ILE A 36 2.30 1.14 -8.31
CA ILE A 36 1.49 0.06 -7.73
C ILE A 36 1.42 -1.15 -8.67
N PRO A 37 1.14 -1.01 -9.98
CA PRO A 37 1.15 -2.14 -10.90
C PRO A 37 2.49 -2.90 -10.91
N ALA A 38 3.62 -2.19 -10.89
CA ALA A 38 4.94 -2.80 -10.89
C ALA A 38 5.22 -3.56 -9.58
N LEU A 39 4.91 -2.97 -8.42
CA LEU A 39 5.07 -3.63 -7.12
C LEU A 39 4.20 -4.88 -7.01
N ARG A 40 2.92 -4.77 -7.40
CA ARG A 40 1.98 -5.90 -7.37
C ARG A 40 2.48 -7.04 -8.26
N LEU A 41 2.88 -6.74 -9.49
CA LEU A 41 3.38 -7.74 -10.42
C LEU A 41 4.63 -8.44 -9.86
N TRP A 42 5.58 -7.68 -9.34
CA TRP A 42 6.80 -8.25 -8.75
C TRP A 42 6.47 -9.16 -7.56
N LEU A 43 5.61 -8.72 -6.64
CA LEU A 43 5.21 -9.54 -5.48
C LEU A 43 4.48 -10.81 -5.89
N GLN A 44 3.62 -10.75 -6.90
CA GLN A 44 2.96 -11.95 -7.46
C GLN A 44 3.95 -12.95 -8.06
N THR A 45 5.12 -12.50 -8.52
CA THR A 45 6.20 -13.40 -8.98
C THR A 45 7.12 -13.88 -7.88
N ALA A 46 7.29 -13.10 -6.81
CA ALA A 46 8.24 -13.37 -5.73
C ALA A 46 7.65 -14.19 -4.59
N LEU A 47 6.35 -14.05 -4.32
CA LEU A 47 5.65 -14.74 -3.24
C LEU A 47 4.90 -15.96 -3.76
N SER A 48 5.10 -17.11 -3.12
CA SER A 48 4.31 -18.33 -3.34
C SER A 48 3.09 -18.42 -2.42
N THR A 49 3.07 -17.65 -1.33
CA THR A 49 2.00 -17.61 -0.33
C THR A 49 0.81 -16.78 -0.85
N PRO A 50 -0.44 -17.19 -0.58
CA PRO A 50 -1.61 -16.35 -0.87
C PRO A 50 -1.43 -14.95 -0.29
N CYS A 51 -1.73 -13.92 -1.07
CA CYS A 51 -1.67 -12.55 -0.59
C CYS A 51 -2.83 -11.71 -1.13
N VAL A 52 -3.22 -10.71 -0.35
CA VAL A 52 -4.20 -9.69 -0.72
C VAL A 52 -3.54 -8.32 -0.66
N PHE A 53 -3.83 -7.49 -1.67
CA PHE A 53 -3.26 -6.15 -1.79
C PHE A 53 -4.25 -5.07 -1.39
N HIS A 54 -3.79 -4.10 -0.59
CA HIS A 54 -4.51 -2.88 -0.24
C HIS A 54 -3.76 -1.68 -0.79
N GLU A 55 -4.33 -1.03 -1.80
CA GLU A 55 -3.60 -0.05 -2.61
C GLU A 55 -4.04 1.39 -2.36
N ARG A 56 -3.09 2.31 -2.34
CA ARG A 56 -3.32 3.74 -2.11
C ARG A 56 -2.45 4.56 -3.05
N LEU A 57 -3.09 5.44 -3.83
CA LEU A 57 -2.41 6.47 -4.61
C LEU A 57 -2.66 7.82 -3.95
N ILE A 58 -1.60 8.45 -3.43
CA ILE A 58 -1.70 9.65 -2.59
C ILE A 58 -0.74 10.75 -3.04
N ALA A 59 -1.01 11.98 -2.60
CA ALA A 59 -0.12 13.11 -2.75
C ALA A 59 1.12 12.98 -1.84
N ASP A 60 2.18 13.73 -2.16
CA ASP A 60 3.42 13.76 -1.38
C ASP A 60 3.30 14.73 -0.19
N GLU A 61 2.33 14.43 0.68
CA GLU A 61 2.00 15.22 1.86
C GLU A 61 2.22 14.37 3.11
N ARG A 62 3.02 14.85 4.05
CA ARG A 62 3.46 14.07 5.22
C ARG A 62 2.29 13.54 6.05
N GLU A 63 1.29 14.38 6.28
CA GLU A 63 0.10 14.04 7.05
C GLU A 63 -0.70 12.93 6.33
N VAL A 64 -0.90 13.07 5.02
CA VAL A 64 -1.61 12.07 4.19
C VAL A 64 -0.86 10.73 4.18
N ILE A 65 0.47 10.75 4.03
CA ILE A 65 1.31 9.55 4.08
C ILE A 65 1.17 8.85 5.43
N THR A 66 1.23 9.62 6.52
CA THR A 66 1.14 9.10 7.89
C THR A 66 -0.22 8.44 8.13
N GLU A 67 -1.31 9.14 7.82
CA GLU A 67 -2.68 8.63 7.98
C GLU A 67 -2.90 7.37 7.14
N THR A 68 -2.38 7.35 5.92
CA THR A 68 -2.48 6.18 5.04
C THR A 68 -1.75 4.97 5.60
N ILE A 69 -0.54 5.15 6.13
CA ILE A 69 0.20 4.04 6.75
C ILE A 69 -0.56 3.52 7.98
N VAL A 70 -1.06 4.42 8.84
CA VAL A 70 -1.84 4.05 10.03
C VAL A 70 -3.12 3.29 9.62
N GLU A 71 -3.86 3.73 8.61
CA GLU A 71 -5.02 3.02 8.09
C GLU A 71 -4.65 1.59 7.64
N LEU A 72 -3.58 1.45 6.85
CA LEU A 72 -3.16 0.15 6.32
C LEU A 72 -2.69 -0.80 7.43
N THR A 73 -2.02 -0.31 8.48
CA THR A 73 -1.53 -1.14 9.57
C THR A 73 -2.60 -1.40 10.63
N ASP A 74 -3.17 -0.35 11.18
CA ASP A 74 -3.99 -0.43 12.40
C ASP A 74 -5.41 -0.86 12.07
N ASP A 75 -5.96 -0.33 10.97
CA ASP A 75 -7.34 -0.61 10.59
C ASP A 75 -7.45 -1.85 9.71
N LEU A 76 -6.55 -2.02 8.73
CA LEU A 76 -6.59 -3.12 7.77
C LEU A 76 -5.68 -4.30 8.11
N GLY A 77 -4.70 -4.12 9.00
CA GLY A 77 -3.84 -5.23 9.45
C GLY A 77 -2.91 -5.75 8.38
N CYS A 78 -2.37 -4.87 7.56
CA CYS A 78 -1.32 -5.23 6.62
C CYS A 78 -0.08 -5.72 7.37
N ASP A 79 0.44 -6.88 6.99
CA ASP A 79 1.70 -7.44 7.53
C ASP A 79 2.92 -6.71 6.97
N LEU A 80 2.79 -6.17 5.77
CA LEU A 80 3.82 -5.46 5.03
C LEU A 80 3.19 -4.23 4.38
N VAL A 81 3.87 -3.08 4.48
CA VAL A 81 3.53 -1.88 3.71
C VAL A 81 4.75 -1.48 2.87
N LEU A 82 4.56 -1.34 1.57
CA LEU A 82 5.58 -0.88 0.64
C LEU A 82 5.16 0.45 0.03
N THR A 83 6.09 1.41 0.04
CA THR A 83 5.91 2.72 -0.59
C THR A 83 6.77 2.83 -1.85
N THR A 84 6.31 3.61 -2.81
CA THR A 84 7.09 4.02 -3.99
C THR A 84 6.85 5.49 -4.27
N GLY A 85 7.92 6.22 -4.64
CA GLY A 85 7.89 7.69 -4.73
C GLY A 85 8.22 8.39 -3.40
N GLY A 86 8.53 9.69 -3.46
CA GLY A 86 8.78 10.52 -2.27
C GLY A 86 10.11 10.29 -1.51
N THR A 87 11.04 9.48 -2.04
CA THR A 87 12.32 9.13 -1.35
C THR A 87 13.57 9.81 -1.94
N GLY A 88 13.39 10.82 -2.80
CA GLY A 88 14.50 11.57 -3.38
C GLY A 88 15.13 12.58 -2.40
N PRO A 89 16.27 13.19 -2.75
CA PRO A 89 16.91 14.22 -1.91
C PRO A 89 16.20 15.59 -1.99
N SER A 90 15.16 15.71 -2.81
CA SER A 90 14.38 16.93 -2.97
C SER A 90 13.76 17.34 -1.64
N ARG A 91 13.72 18.65 -1.40
CA ARG A 91 13.00 19.25 -0.27
C ARG A 91 11.67 19.82 -0.74
#